data_AF-A0A7J4LXL1-F1
#
_entry.id   AF-A0A7J4LXL1-F1
#
_cell.length_a   1.000
_cell.length_b   1.000
_cell.length_c   1.000
_cell.angle_alpha   90.00
_cell.angle_beta   90.00
_cell.angle_gamma   90.00
#
_symmetry.space_group_name_H-M   'P 1'
#
loop_
_entity.id
_entity.type
_entity.pdbx_description
1 polymer ?
#
loop_
_entity_poly.entity_id
_entity_poly.type
_entity_poly.pdbx_seq_one_letter_code
_entity_poly.pdbx_strand_id
1 'polypeptide(L)'
;MLEGVRSFEGAEFMKDELALAILLELGTRERISFPELVDKLPMDEDLLKQKLNLLEEQGFIKQNPSNISDKPFEQRKYLLGVKGILLLNKIRHEFPQYHTHFRFFF
;
A
#
# COMPACT_ATOMS: atom_id res chain seq x y z
N MET A 1 -16.24 -13.41 28.82
CA MET A 1 -15.08 -13.72 27.98
C MET A 1 -15.34 -13.11 26.62
N LEU A 2 -14.84 -11.89 26.38
CA LEU A 2 -14.88 -11.27 25.07
C LEU A 2 -13.55 -11.65 24.40
N GLU A 3 -13.58 -12.70 23.57
CA GLU A 3 -12.54 -12.94 22.55
C GLU A 3 -12.67 -11.85 21.49
N GLY A 4 -12.38 -10.62 21.89
CA GLY A 4 -12.37 -9.44 21.06
C GLY A 4 -10.97 -9.21 20.56
N VAL A 5 -10.86 -9.07 19.24
CA VAL A 5 -9.66 -8.70 18.48
C VAL A 5 -8.72 -9.87 18.23
N ARG A 6 -9.05 -10.64 17.18
CA ARG A 6 -8.04 -11.33 16.36
C ARG A 6 -6.85 -10.41 16.19
N SER A 7 -5.71 -10.86 16.70
CA SER A 7 -4.40 -10.23 16.57
C SER A 7 -4.23 -9.72 15.14
N PHE A 8 -4.04 -8.41 15.06
CA PHE A 8 -4.03 -7.59 13.86
C PHE A 8 -2.99 -8.13 12.85
N GLU A 9 -3.42 -8.60 11.67
CA GLU A 9 -2.54 -8.85 10.50
C GLU A 9 -1.62 -7.65 10.23
N GLY A 10 -2.04 -6.43 10.61
CA GLY A 10 -1.24 -5.22 10.47
C GLY A 10 -0.03 -5.09 11.40
N ALA A 11 0.09 -5.86 12.49
CA ALA A 11 1.25 -5.73 13.40
C ALA A 11 2.52 -6.39 12.85
N GLU A 12 2.40 -7.53 12.17
CA GLU A 12 3.50 -8.11 11.40
C GLU A 12 3.78 -7.32 10.13
N PHE A 13 2.73 -6.82 9.47
CA PHE A 13 2.84 -5.96 8.29
C PHE A 13 3.66 -4.69 8.56
N MET A 14 3.52 -4.09 9.74
CA MET A 14 4.29 -2.90 10.13
C MET A 14 5.80 -3.16 10.28
N LYS A 15 6.22 -4.43 10.33
CA LYS A 15 7.65 -4.82 10.31
C LYS A 15 8.20 -4.97 8.89
N ASP A 16 7.33 -4.98 7.89
CA ASP A 16 7.70 -4.99 6.49
C ASP A 16 7.85 -3.54 6.00
N GLU A 17 9.06 -3.01 6.20
CA GLU A 17 9.40 -1.62 5.86
C GLU A 17 9.10 -1.29 4.39
N LEU A 18 9.28 -2.26 3.49
CA LEU A 18 9.00 -2.11 2.08
C LEU A 18 7.49 -1.98 1.82
N ALA A 19 6.70 -2.89 2.40
CA ALA A 19 5.25 -2.84 2.27
C ALA A 19 4.69 -1.50 2.78
N LEU A 20 5.21 -1.03 3.92
CA LEU A 20 4.83 0.25 4.48
C LEU A 20 5.26 1.42 3.59
N ALA A 21 6.49 1.42 3.06
CA ALA A 21 6.97 2.48 2.16
C ALA A 21 6.11 2.60 0.90
N ILE A 22 5.73 1.48 0.28
CA ILE A 22 4.83 1.44 -0.88
C ILE A 22 3.48 2.07 -0.53
N LEU A 23 2.88 1.67 0.60
CA LEU A 23 1.60 2.23 1.04
C LEU A 23 1.68 3.72 1.38
N LEU A 24 2.77 4.18 2.00
CA LEU A 24 2.97 5.58 2.31
C LEU A 24 3.08 6.42 1.02
N GLU A 25 3.86 5.98 0.04
CA GLU A 25 3.98 6.68 -1.25
C GLU A 25 2.61 6.73 -1.96
N LEU A 26 1.90 5.60 -2.00
CA LEU A 26 0.52 5.52 -2.49
C LEU A 26 -0.43 6.42 -1.70
N GLY A 27 -0.23 6.57 -0.40
CA GLY A 27 -1.03 7.43 0.46
C GLY A 27 -0.91 8.90 0.11
N THR A 28 0.24 9.34 -0.41
CA THR A 28 0.47 10.75 -0.80
C THR A 28 -0.10 11.10 -2.18
N ARG A 29 -0.62 10.12 -2.92
CA ARG A 29 -1.10 10.29 -4.30
C ARG A 29 -2.44 9.57 -4.52
N GLU A 30 -3.17 9.92 -5.57
CA GLU A 30 -4.37 9.15 -5.94
C GLU A 30 -4.02 7.84 -6.67
N ARG A 31 -2.91 7.86 -7.41
CA ARG A 31 -2.37 6.74 -8.19
C ARG A 31 -0.87 6.91 -8.42
N ILE A 32 -0.16 5.81 -8.60
CA ILE A 32 1.26 5.79 -8.98
C ILE A 32 1.53 4.67 -9.97
N SER A 33 2.37 4.90 -10.97
CA SER A 33 2.81 3.86 -11.90
C SER A 33 3.97 3.05 -11.35
N PHE A 34 4.21 1.85 -11.91
CA PHE A 34 5.38 1.04 -11.53
C PHE A 34 6.71 1.80 -11.74
N PRO A 35 6.99 2.45 -12.89
CA PRO A 35 8.23 3.21 -13.05
C PRO A 35 8.40 4.32 -12.01
N GLU A 36 7.32 5.01 -11.64
CA GLU A 36 7.38 6.02 -10.57
C GLU A 36 7.70 5.41 -9.20
N LEU A 37 7.26 4.18 -8.92
CA LEU A 37 7.62 3.47 -7.69
C LEU A 37 9.11 3.09 -7.70
N VAL A 38 9.64 2.62 -8.82
CA VAL A 38 11.07 2.30 -8.99
C VAL A 38 11.92 3.56 -8.76
N ASP A 39 11.51 4.70 -9.32
CA ASP A 39 12.23 5.98 -9.15
C ASP A 39 12.22 6.48 -7.69
N LYS A 40 11.15 6.18 -6.93
CA LYS A 40 10.96 6.66 -5.56
C LYS A 40 11.54 5.74 -4.50
N LEU A 41 11.57 4.45 -4.78
CA LEU A 41 11.98 3.42 -3.86
C LEU A 41 13.28 2.82 -4.41
N PRO A 42 14.46 3.28 -3.93
CA PRO A 42 15.75 2.78 -4.43
C PRO A 42 15.96 1.33 -3.95
N MET A 43 15.50 0.37 -4.74
CA MET A 43 15.55 -1.06 -4.41
C MET A 43 15.54 -1.94 -5.66
N ASP A 44 15.75 -3.23 -5.41
CA ASP A 44 15.64 -4.27 -6.42
C ASP A 44 14.22 -4.34 -7.01
N GLU A 45 14.13 -4.27 -8.35
CA GLU A 45 12.86 -4.26 -9.05
C GLU A 45 12.08 -5.57 -8.89
N ASP A 46 12.76 -6.71 -8.84
CA ASP A 46 12.10 -8.01 -8.72
C ASP A 46 11.47 -8.17 -7.33
N LEU A 47 12.16 -7.71 -6.29
CA LEU A 47 11.61 -7.64 -4.94
C LEU A 47 10.40 -6.70 -4.87
N LEU A 48 10.45 -5.54 -5.54
CA LEU A 48 9.32 -4.63 -5.62
C LEU A 48 8.13 -5.27 -6.34
N LYS A 49 8.34 -5.95 -7.46
CA LYS A 49 7.30 -6.68 -8.20
C LYS A 49 6.64 -7.76 -7.34
N GLN A 50 7.44 -8.57 -6.64
CA GLN A 50 6.94 -9.58 -5.70
C GLN A 50 6.08 -8.95 -4.60
N LYS A 51 6.55 -7.83 -4.02
CA LYS A 51 5.81 -7.16 -2.96
C LYS A 51 4.50 -6.56 -3.47
N LEU A 52 4.49 -5.93 -4.64
CA LEU A 52 3.29 -5.36 -5.23
C LEU A 52 2.23 -6.43 -5.51
N ASN A 53 2.61 -7.60 -6.03
CA ASN A 53 1.67 -8.73 -6.19
C ASN A 53 1.09 -9.17 -4.84
N LEU A 54 1.92 -9.35 -3.81
CA LEU A 54 1.47 -9.75 -2.48
C LEU A 54 0.50 -8.72 -1.87
N LEU A 55 0.82 -7.44 -1.98
CA LEU A 55 -0.03 -6.34 -1.49
C LEU A 55 -1.36 -6.27 -2.22
N GLU A 56 -1.36 -6.57 -3.52
CA GLU A 56 -2.57 -6.62 -4.33
C GLU A 56 -3.45 -7.82 -3.94
N GLU A 57 -2.88 -9.02 -3.85
CA GLU A 57 -3.56 -10.24 -3.42
C GLU A 57 -4.18 -10.09 -2.03
N GLN A 58 -3.48 -9.41 -1.12
CA GLN A 58 -3.97 -9.15 0.24
C GLN A 58 -5.00 -8.01 0.33
N GLY A 59 -5.22 -7.25 -0.76
CA GLY A 59 -6.18 -6.14 -0.82
C GLY A 59 -5.69 -4.83 -0.20
N PHE A 60 -4.38 -4.69 0.00
CA PHE A 60 -3.76 -3.43 0.46
C PHE A 60 -3.63 -2.42 -0.67
N ILE A 61 -3.37 -2.89 -1.89
CA ILE A 61 -3.35 -2.09 -3.11
C ILE A 61 -4.26 -2.73 -4.16
N LYS A 62 -4.52 -2.00 -5.25
CA LYS A 62 -5.20 -2.53 -6.44
C LYS A 62 -4.68 -1.83 -7.69
N GLN A 63 -4.72 -2.52 -8.82
CA GLN A 63 -4.38 -1.92 -10.10
C GLN A 63 -5.47 -0.98 -10.63
N ASN A 64 -5.10 -0.06 -11.52
CA ASN A 64 -5.99 0.85 -12.23
C ASN A 64 -5.81 0.71 -13.74
N PRO A 65 -6.86 0.28 -14.49
CA PRO A 65 -8.17 -0.16 -13.99
C PRO A 65 -8.09 -1.52 -13.28
N SER A 66 -9.02 -1.78 -12.36
CA SER A 66 -9.00 -2.86 -11.36
C SER A 66 -8.98 -4.30 -11.88
N ASN A 67 -9.10 -4.51 -13.19
CA ASN A 67 -9.30 -5.83 -13.79
C ASN A 67 -8.18 -6.22 -14.78
N ILE A 68 -6.94 -5.79 -14.55
CA ILE A 68 -5.84 -6.09 -15.47
C ILE A 68 -4.61 -6.68 -14.78
N SER A 69 -4.78 -7.85 -14.15
CA SER A 69 -3.66 -8.62 -13.57
C SER A 69 -2.56 -8.94 -14.58
N ASP A 70 -2.91 -9.03 -15.86
CA ASP A 70 -2.04 -9.59 -16.90
C ASP A 70 -1.19 -8.54 -17.62
N LYS A 71 -1.32 -7.26 -17.25
CA LYS A 71 -0.50 -6.20 -17.85
C LYS A 71 0.97 -6.35 -17.43
N PRO A 72 1.94 -6.04 -18.30
CA PRO A 72 3.33 -5.86 -17.89
C PRO A 72 3.43 -4.80 -16.79
N PHE A 73 4.32 -5.00 -15.81
CA PHE A 73 4.46 -4.13 -14.64
C PHE A 73 4.66 -2.67 -15.03
N GLU A 74 5.45 -2.43 -16.06
CA GLU A 74 5.82 -1.12 -16.61
C GLU A 74 4.60 -0.31 -17.08
N GLN A 75 3.47 -0.98 -17.32
CA GLN A 75 2.20 -0.36 -17.73
C GLN A 75 1.16 -0.31 -16.61
N ARG A 76 1.45 -0.90 -15.44
CA ARG A 76 0.55 -0.92 -14.29
C ARG A 76 0.54 0.41 -13.58
N LYS A 77 -0.63 0.79 -13.10
CA LYS A 77 -0.84 1.88 -12.15
C LYS A 77 -1.53 1.31 -10.94
N TYR A 78 -1.12 1.75 -9.76
CA TYR A 78 -1.61 1.27 -8.48
C TYR A 78 -2.32 2.39 -7.74
N LEU A 79 -3.32 2.01 -6.97
CA LEU A 79 -3.93 2.84 -5.94
C LEU A 79 -4.17 2.01 -4.67
N LEU A 80 -4.52 2.68 -3.58
CA LEU A 80 -4.82 1.99 -2.33
C LEU A 80 -6.08 1.11 -2.46
N GLY A 81 -5.97 -0.10 -1.91
CA GLY A 81 -7.09 -0.97 -1.60
C GLY A 81 -7.68 -0.61 -0.24
N VAL A 82 -8.81 -1.26 0.10
CA VAL A 82 -9.54 -0.97 1.36
C VAL A 82 -8.65 -1.23 2.59
N LYS A 83 -7.87 -2.31 2.60
CA LYS A 83 -6.97 -2.60 3.74
C LYS A 83 -5.85 -1.57 3.87
N GLY A 84 -5.30 -1.10 2.74
CA GLY A 84 -4.27 -0.07 2.71
C GLY A 84 -4.78 1.25 3.27
N ILE A 85 -5.99 1.66 2.87
CA ILE A 85 -6.67 2.83 3.42
C ILE A 85 -6.83 2.67 4.94
N LEU A 86 -7.38 1.55 5.43
CA LEU A 86 -7.59 1.34 6.87
C LEU A 86 -6.28 1.40 7.67
N LEU A 87 -5.20 0.81 7.15
CA LEU A 87 -3.89 0.85 7.80
C LEU A 87 -3.33 2.28 7.88
N LEU A 88 -3.32 3.01 6.77
CA LEU A 88 -2.78 4.38 6.76
C LEU A 88 -3.61 5.34 7.62
N ASN A 89 -4.91 5.05 7.76
CA ASN A 89 -5.77 5.77 8.71
C ASN A 89 -5.44 5.52 10.16
N LYS A 90 -5.12 4.28 10.51
CA LYS A 90 -4.61 3.94 11.84
C LYS A 90 -3.30 4.67 12.11
N ILE A 91 -2.37 4.68 11.15
CA ILE A 91 -1.11 5.43 11.25
C ILE A 91 -1.37 6.93 11.43
N ARG A 92 -2.27 7.51 10.64
CA ARG A 92 -2.65 8.93 10.77
C ARG A 92 -3.21 9.26 12.16
N HIS A 93 -3.99 8.35 12.74
CA HIS A 93 -4.56 8.53 14.08
C HIS A 93 -3.48 8.44 15.17
N GLU A 94 -2.57 7.48 15.06
CA GLU A 94 -1.48 7.28 16.02
C GLU A 94 -0.37 8.35 15.90
N PHE A 95 -0.23 8.96 14.71
CA PHE A 95 0.77 9.98 14.42
C PHE A 95 0.14 11.22 13.74
N PRO A 96 -0.54 12.09 14.52
CA PRO A 96 -1.31 13.22 13.99
C PRO A 96 -0.51 14.22 13.13
N GLN A 97 0.81 14.26 13.27
CA GLN A 97 1.70 15.08 12.44
C GLN A 97 1.61 14.74 10.94
N TYR A 98 1.18 13.52 10.58
CA TYR A 98 1.02 13.09 9.19
C TYR A 98 -0.37 13.37 8.61
N HIS A 99 -1.26 14.08 9.31
CA HIS A 99 -2.66 14.26 8.90
C HIS A 99 -2.88 14.87 7.51
N THR A 100 -2.01 15.75 7.04
CA THR A 100 -2.08 16.38 5.71
C THR A 100 -1.34 15.62 4.61
N HIS A 101 -0.55 14.60 4.96
CA HIS A 101 0.35 13.93 4.00
C HIS A 101 -0.40 12.94 3.11
N PHE A 102 -1.59 12.51 3.53
CA PHE A 102 -2.38 11.51 2.84
C PHE A 102 -3.51 12.12 2.02
N ARG A 103 -3.58 11.78 0.72
CA ARG A 103 -4.51 12.34 -0.27
C ARG A 103 -5.73 11.44 -0.58
N PHE A 104 -6.06 10.52 0.32
CA PHE A 104 -7.27 9.71 0.21
C PHE A 104 -8.36 10.24 1.14
N PHE A 105 -9.59 10.28 0.63
CA PHE A 105 -10.77 10.74 1.36
C PHE A 105 -11.55 9.55 1.93
N PHE A 106 -12.06 9.70 3.15
CA PHE A 106 -13.18 8.91 3.66
C PHE A 106 -14.48 9.62 3.30
#